data_AF-A0A1Y2HWC0-F1
#
_entry.id   AF-A0A1Y2HWC0-F1
#
_cell.length_a   1.000
_cell.length_b   1.000
_cell.length_c   1.000
_cell.angle_alpha   90.00
_cell.angle_beta   90.00
_cell.angle_gamma   90.00
#
_symmetry.space_group_name_H-M   'P 1'
#
loop_
_entity.id
_entity.type
_entity.pdbx_description
1 polymer ?
#
loop_
_entity_poly.entity_id
_entity_poly.type
_entity_poly.pdbx_seq_one_letter_code
_entity_poly.pdbx_strand_id
1 'polypeptide(L)'
;MHLFDARAKPDLYAVIPLGFFIQAEKVHADVAQDSRSSSINKLVFHKCLALLFNQRYQDAAIRGIRVRMPTGTWYQGFPRLLYYVGDLPELALFTLTRQGQACPACFTMAPNFMQRVPNLTCRDQKEMEILVENMSACTAAVQTEVGQIMGIHLLYNGLWACPYSNVYQSVVVDELHQLFIGVFGRHLCGAIMKEIDSLADLRTRFYNRLRAVPDFSSSPFRGLTASSFALLTGAEWRALCNVFPSLLIGLFVDELKNDICVAIFALFAEFVHLVCVPNVSETAIAQATQTLDLFFRHLPRFLTAFSHTPDALTFHTLNHFLPCIPRIGSSRHTSTATQMEIHHKNNAKGPAKHTNKHGAIETDTLRRLLIQNALVDHFVFLVLFHPIQRRLYALKSMAQLVQAIEASRPLIPNALPRPHFAQPASPSVSYPTNVPVQLPMRKPNQ
;
A
#
# COMPACT_ATOMS: atom_id res chain seq x y z
N MET A 1 14.80 2.50 4.50
CA MET A 1 13.96 1.39 3.97
C MET A 1 13.84 0.38 5.09
N HIS A 2 12.69 0.29 5.75
CA HIS A 2 12.54 -0.60 6.90
C HIS A 2 12.71 -2.05 6.45
N LEU A 3 13.39 -2.86 7.26
CA LEU A 3 13.72 -4.28 7.01
C LEU A 3 12.49 -5.17 6.68
N PHE A 4 11.27 -4.68 6.89
CA PHE A 4 10.03 -5.37 6.59
C PHE A 4 9.55 -5.18 5.13
N ASP A 5 9.83 -4.04 4.49
CA ASP A 5 9.50 -3.83 3.06
C ASP A 5 10.34 -4.74 2.15
N ALA A 6 11.53 -5.13 2.59
CA ALA A 6 12.41 -6.06 1.89
C ALA A 6 11.88 -7.51 1.85
N ARG A 7 10.87 -7.85 2.67
CA ARG A 7 10.26 -9.20 2.69
C ARG A 7 9.05 -9.35 1.76
N ALA A 8 8.53 -8.25 1.22
CA ALA A 8 7.51 -8.29 0.19
C ALA A 8 8.20 -8.41 -1.18
N LYS A 9 8.76 -9.59 -1.47
CA LYS A 9 9.11 -9.98 -2.84
C LYS A 9 7.83 -10.47 -3.52
N PRO A 10 7.18 -9.68 -4.39
CA PRO A 10 5.91 -10.04 -5.04
C PRO A 10 6.01 -11.34 -5.88
N ASP A 11 7.20 -11.63 -6.36
CA ASP A 11 7.61 -12.79 -7.15
C ASP A 11 7.78 -14.08 -6.32
N LEU A 12 7.73 -14.00 -4.97
CA LEU A 12 7.85 -15.15 -4.09
C LEU A 12 6.51 -15.82 -3.76
N TYR A 13 5.39 -15.11 -3.92
CA TYR A 13 4.05 -15.60 -3.63
C TYR A 13 3.26 -15.63 -4.93
N ALA A 14 2.87 -16.83 -5.37
CA ALA A 14 1.98 -17.23 -6.47
C ALA A 14 0.95 -16.20 -7.06
N VAL A 15 1.37 -14.99 -7.40
CA VAL A 15 0.55 -13.88 -7.90
C VAL A 15 1.08 -13.51 -9.27
N ILE A 16 0.24 -13.69 -10.28
CA ILE A 16 0.57 -13.45 -11.68
C ILE A 16 -0.29 -12.27 -12.17
N PRO A 17 0.30 -11.21 -12.75
CA PRO A 17 -0.49 -10.14 -13.34
C PRO A 17 -1.27 -10.71 -14.54
N LEU A 18 -2.60 -10.62 -14.49
CA LEU A 18 -3.48 -11.10 -15.57
C LEU A 18 -3.71 -10.04 -16.65
N GLY A 19 -3.58 -8.76 -16.31
CA GLY A 19 -3.77 -7.64 -17.23
C GLY A 19 -3.67 -6.29 -16.54
N PHE A 20 -3.65 -5.22 -17.32
CA PHE A 20 -3.66 -3.85 -16.84
C PHE A 20 -4.95 -3.17 -17.30
N PHE A 21 -5.64 -2.50 -16.39
CA PHE A 21 -6.72 -1.59 -16.74
C PHE A 21 -6.15 -0.20 -17.00
N ILE A 22 -6.41 0.33 -18.19
CA ILE A 22 -6.09 1.73 -18.50
C ILE A 22 -7.24 2.59 -17.98
N GLN A 23 -6.97 3.38 -16.94
CA GLN A 23 -7.85 4.48 -16.56
C GLN A 23 -7.52 5.68 -17.44
N ALA A 24 -8.55 6.34 -17.98
CA ALA A 24 -8.37 7.60 -18.70
C ALA A 24 -7.69 8.62 -17.77
N GLU A 25 -6.65 9.28 -18.27
CA GLU A 25 -5.82 10.19 -17.48
C GLU A 25 -6.64 11.38 -16.95
N LYS A 26 -6.27 11.89 -15.77
CA LYS A 26 -6.86 13.11 -15.16
C LYS A 26 -6.67 14.39 -16.00
N VAL A 27 -5.98 14.31 -17.13
CA VAL A 27 -5.59 15.46 -17.99
C VAL A 27 -6.78 16.05 -18.75
N HIS A 28 -7.91 15.34 -18.83
CA HIS A 28 -9.17 15.90 -19.30
C HIS A 28 -10.09 16.24 -18.12
N ALA A 29 -9.71 17.23 -17.31
CA ALA A 29 -10.58 17.77 -16.26
C ALA A 29 -11.96 18.17 -16.82
N ASP A 30 -11.98 18.61 -18.08
CA ASP A 30 -13.15 18.96 -18.88
C ASP A 30 -14.11 17.77 -19.08
N VAL A 31 -13.58 16.54 -19.10
CA VAL A 31 -14.34 15.29 -19.28
C VAL A 31 -14.79 14.71 -17.93
N ALA A 32 -14.08 14.97 -16.83
CA ALA A 32 -14.49 14.51 -15.50
C ALA A 32 -15.67 15.31 -14.91
N GLN A 33 -15.88 16.55 -15.37
CA GLN A 33 -16.97 17.42 -14.92
C GLN A 33 -18.28 17.25 -15.71
N ASP A 34 -18.27 16.51 -16.82
CA ASP A 34 -19.49 16.25 -17.59
C ASP A 34 -20.20 14.97 -17.12
N SER A 35 -21.47 15.10 -16.73
CA SER A 35 -22.34 14.00 -16.28
C SER A 35 -22.42 12.84 -17.30
N ARG A 36 -22.27 13.16 -18.60
CA ARG A 36 -22.29 12.20 -19.70
C ARG A 36 -21.02 11.34 -19.74
N SER A 37 -19.88 11.96 -19.48
CA SER A 37 -18.55 11.34 -19.48
C SER A 37 -18.29 10.44 -18.26
N SER A 38 -18.83 10.80 -17.10
CA SER A 38 -18.79 9.95 -15.90
C SER A 38 -19.52 8.62 -16.09
N SER A 39 -20.57 8.59 -16.90
CA SER A 39 -21.32 7.37 -17.24
C SER A 39 -20.56 6.51 -18.25
N ILE A 40 -19.87 7.13 -19.22
CA ILE A 40 -19.01 6.45 -20.19
C ILE A 40 -17.83 5.75 -19.49
N ASN A 41 -17.17 6.41 -18.54
CA ASN A 41 -16.05 5.81 -17.81
C ASN A 41 -16.45 4.51 -17.09
N LYS A 42 -17.62 4.49 -16.45
CA LYS A 42 -18.16 3.27 -15.80
C LYS A 42 -18.45 2.20 -16.83
N LEU A 43 -19.13 2.55 -17.92
CA LEU A 43 -19.42 1.61 -18.99
C LEU A 43 -18.15 0.99 -19.59
N VAL A 44 -17.14 1.80 -19.89
CA VAL A 44 -15.85 1.34 -20.42
C VAL A 44 -15.17 0.40 -19.42
N PHE A 45 -15.12 0.79 -18.13
CA PHE A 45 -14.54 -0.04 -17.09
C PHE A 45 -15.20 -1.43 -17.01
N HIS A 46 -16.54 -1.50 -16.97
CA HIS A 46 -17.25 -2.78 -16.91
C HIS A 46 -17.19 -3.58 -18.21
N LYS A 47 -17.12 -2.93 -19.38
CA LYS A 47 -16.85 -3.64 -20.64
C LYS A 47 -15.45 -4.26 -20.64
N CYS A 48 -14.44 -3.54 -20.16
CA CYS A 48 -13.09 -4.07 -20.01
C CYS A 48 -13.04 -5.22 -18.98
N LEU A 49 -13.79 -5.15 -17.87
CA LEU A 49 -13.98 -6.29 -16.96
C LEU A 49 -14.59 -7.49 -17.67
N ALA A 50 -15.67 -7.31 -18.43
CA ALA A 50 -16.28 -8.41 -19.17
C ALA A 50 -15.33 -9.03 -20.21
N LEU A 51 -14.45 -8.24 -20.83
CA LEU A 51 -13.41 -8.73 -21.75
C LEU A 51 -12.32 -9.53 -21.03
N LEU A 52 -11.89 -9.06 -19.84
CA LEU A 52 -10.91 -9.76 -19.02
C LEU A 52 -11.47 -11.10 -18.52
N PHE A 53 -12.71 -11.08 -18.03
CA PHE A 53 -13.43 -12.25 -17.52
C PHE A 53 -14.40 -12.85 -18.56
N ASN A 54 -13.88 -13.03 -19.78
CA ASN A 54 -14.62 -13.56 -20.91
C ASN A 54 -15.04 -15.03 -20.74
N GLN A 55 -15.70 -15.58 -21.76
CA GLN A 55 -16.18 -16.96 -21.78
C GLN A 55 -15.13 -18.00 -21.38
N ARG A 56 -13.85 -17.82 -21.75
CA ARG A 56 -12.79 -18.78 -21.37
C ARG A 56 -12.56 -18.80 -19.86
N TYR A 57 -12.61 -17.65 -19.20
CA TYR A 57 -12.53 -17.58 -17.74
C TYR A 57 -13.75 -18.26 -17.11
N GLN A 58 -14.94 -18.00 -17.63
CA GLN A 58 -16.19 -18.56 -17.12
C GLN A 58 -16.21 -20.10 -17.25
N ASP A 59 -15.79 -20.62 -18.40
CA ASP A 59 -15.65 -22.05 -18.65
C ASP A 59 -14.59 -22.67 -17.72
N ALA A 60 -13.45 -22.00 -17.54
CA ALA A 60 -12.40 -22.42 -16.60
C ALA A 60 -12.91 -22.42 -15.16
N ALA A 61 -13.73 -21.45 -14.77
CA ALA A 61 -14.33 -21.38 -13.45
C ALA A 61 -15.31 -22.55 -13.20
N ILE A 62 -16.03 -23.02 -14.23
CA ILE A 62 -16.96 -24.15 -14.07
C ILE A 62 -16.25 -25.49 -14.16
N ARG A 63 -15.43 -25.69 -15.20
CA ARG A 63 -14.83 -26.98 -15.54
C ARG A 63 -13.47 -27.20 -14.89
N GLY A 64 -12.85 -26.12 -14.40
CA GLY A 64 -11.49 -26.10 -13.92
C GLY A 64 -10.47 -26.10 -15.06
N ILE A 65 -9.22 -25.81 -14.72
CA ILE A 65 -8.05 -25.90 -15.58
C ILE A 65 -6.97 -26.72 -14.88
N ARG A 66 -6.13 -27.40 -15.66
CA ARG A 66 -4.98 -28.11 -15.10
C ARG A 66 -3.93 -27.11 -14.65
N VAL A 67 -3.66 -27.06 -13.36
CA VAL A 67 -2.63 -26.22 -12.75
C VAL A 67 -1.53 -27.11 -12.19
N ARG A 68 -0.27 -26.81 -12.52
CA ARG A 68 0.88 -27.51 -11.96
C ARG A 68 1.41 -26.73 -10.78
N MET A 69 1.45 -27.36 -9.61
CA MET A 69 2.03 -26.75 -8.42
C MET A 69 3.57 -26.82 -8.46
N PRO A 70 4.29 -26.00 -7.68
CA PRO A 70 5.75 -26.05 -7.60
C PRO A 70 6.31 -27.44 -7.23
N THR A 71 5.51 -28.26 -6.55
CA THR A 71 5.84 -29.67 -6.21
C THR A 71 5.87 -30.59 -7.44
N GLY A 72 5.49 -30.10 -8.63
CA GLY A 72 5.43 -30.86 -9.87
C GLY A 72 4.11 -31.59 -10.10
N THR A 73 3.27 -31.72 -9.07
CA THR A 73 1.95 -32.37 -9.12
C THR A 73 0.92 -31.52 -9.86
N TRP A 74 0.06 -32.18 -10.63
CA TRP A 74 -1.06 -31.56 -11.35
C TRP A 74 -2.33 -31.60 -10.52
N TYR A 75 -3.01 -30.46 -10.45
CA TYR A 75 -4.31 -30.31 -9.81
C TYR A 75 -5.32 -29.73 -10.79
N GLN A 76 -6.61 -30.01 -10.55
CA GLN A 76 -7.71 -29.31 -11.20
C GLN A 76 -7.96 -28.02 -10.40
N GLY A 77 -7.53 -26.88 -10.94
CA GLY A 77 -7.70 -25.57 -10.33
C GLY A 77 -8.94 -24.86 -10.89
N PHE A 78 -9.73 -24.23 -10.03
CA PHE A 78 -10.92 -23.48 -10.41
C PHE A 78 -10.67 -21.99 -10.12
N PRO A 79 -10.48 -21.13 -11.13
CA PRO A 79 -10.29 -19.72 -10.89
C PRO A 79 -11.56 -19.13 -10.26
N ARG A 80 -11.37 -18.28 -9.26
CA ARG A 80 -12.42 -17.59 -8.50
C ARG A 80 -11.99 -16.16 -8.21
N LEU A 81 -12.92 -15.23 -8.25
CA LEU A 81 -12.71 -13.91 -7.68
C LEU A 81 -12.94 -14.01 -6.16
N LEU A 82 -11.84 -14.02 -5.40
CA LEU A 82 -11.91 -14.09 -3.94
C LEU A 82 -12.18 -12.73 -3.32
N TYR A 83 -11.39 -11.71 -3.71
CA TYR A 83 -11.56 -10.34 -3.24
C TYR A 83 -11.05 -9.33 -4.27
N TYR A 84 -11.52 -8.09 -4.15
CA TYR A 84 -11.11 -6.93 -4.93
C TYR A 84 -10.61 -5.84 -3.97
N VAL A 85 -9.32 -5.53 -4.04
CA VAL A 85 -8.68 -4.47 -3.25
C VAL A 85 -8.67 -3.19 -4.06
N GLY A 86 -9.22 -2.11 -3.50
CA GLY A 86 -9.21 -0.78 -4.11
C GLY A 86 -9.48 0.30 -3.08
N ASP A 87 -9.20 1.55 -3.44
CA ASP A 87 -9.64 2.70 -2.65
C ASP A 87 -11.17 2.92 -2.77
N LEU A 88 -11.75 3.85 -1.99
CA LEU A 88 -13.20 4.05 -1.99
C LEU A 88 -13.80 4.41 -3.37
N PRO A 89 -13.21 5.35 -4.15
CA PRO A 89 -13.63 5.59 -5.53
C PRO A 89 -13.55 4.35 -6.42
N GLU A 90 -12.48 3.56 -6.34
CA GLU A 90 -12.32 2.34 -7.12
C GLU A 90 -13.33 1.26 -6.73
N LEU A 91 -13.60 1.10 -5.43
CA LEU A 91 -14.63 0.19 -4.94
C LEU A 91 -16.01 0.63 -5.44
N ALA A 92 -16.32 1.93 -5.41
CA ALA A 92 -17.59 2.44 -5.90
C ALA A 92 -17.76 2.22 -7.42
N LEU A 93 -16.69 2.42 -8.19
CA LEU A 93 -16.65 2.09 -9.62
C LEU A 93 -16.87 0.59 -9.84
N PHE A 94 -16.17 -0.26 -9.09
CA PHE A 94 -16.26 -1.72 -9.17
C PHE A 94 -17.64 -2.27 -8.83
N THR A 95 -18.31 -1.70 -7.83
CA THR A 95 -19.64 -2.15 -7.39
C THR A 95 -20.79 -1.40 -8.04
N LEU A 96 -20.51 -0.45 -8.93
CA LEU A 96 -21.48 0.49 -9.50
C LEU A 96 -22.28 1.26 -8.45
N THR A 97 -21.68 1.55 -7.29
CA THR A 97 -22.33 2.39 -6.28
C THR A 97 -21.98 3.86 -6.50
N ARG A 98 -22.88 4.74 -6.06
CA ARG A 98 -22.66 6.18 -6.14
C ARG A 98 -21.70 6.61 -5.04
N GLN A 99 -20.52 7.06 -5.44
CA GLN A 99 -19.47 7.51 -4.54
C GLN A 99 -20.00 8.55 -3.55
N GLY A 100 -19.71 8.35 -2.26
CA GLY A 100 -20.13 9.24 -1.17
C GLY A 100 -21.63 9.22 -0.84
N GLN A 101 -22.48 8.52 -1.62
CA GLN A 101 -23.92 8.40 -1.35
C GLN A 101 -24.28 7.07 -0.72
N ALA A 102 -23.59 5.98 -1.08
CA ALA A 102 -23.85 4.65 -0.55
C ALA A 102 -22.57 3.84 -0.35
N CYS A 103 -22.63 2.88 0.56
CA CYS A 103 -21.54 1.93 0.76
C CYS A 103 -21.39 1.00 -0.46
N PRO A 104 -20.16 0.75 -0.94
CA PRO A 104 -19.89 -0.24 -2.00
C PRO A 104 -20.33 -1.68 -1.64
N ALA A 105 -20.22 -2.08 -0.37
CA ALA A 105 -20.46 -3.45 0.07
C ALA A 105 -21.88 -3.72 0.61
N CYS A 106 -22.52 -2.72 1.23
CA CYS A 106 -23.81 -2.87 1.91
C CYS A 106 -24.82 -1.79 1.52
N PHE A 107 -26.05 -1.89 2.05
CA PHE A 107 -27.14 -0.95 1.79
C PHE A 107 -27.09 0.36 2.61
N THR A 108 -26.06 0.59 3.44
CA THR A 108 -25.98 1.83 4.20
C THR A 108 -25.79 3.04 3.28
N MET A 109 -26.57 4.08 3.54
CA MET A 109 -26.59 5.35 2.81
C MET A 109 -25.91 6.47 3.61
N ALA A 110 -25.54 7.55 2.92
CA ALA A 110 -24.77 8.68 3.47
C ALA A 110 -25.22 9.22 4.84
N PRO A 111 -26.53 9.38 5.12
CA PRO A 111 -26.98 9.88 6.42
C PRO A 111 -26.57 9.00 7.62
N ASN A 112 -26.34 7.70 7.38
CA ASN A 112 -26.06 6.71 8.42
C ASN A 112 -24.57 6.32 8.48
N PHE A 113 -23.70 6.97 7.70
CA PHE A 113 -22.30 6.58 7.62
C PHE A 113 -21.51 6.79 8.92
N MET A 114 -21.93 7.72 9.78
CA MET A 114 -21.30 7.96 11.08
C MET A 114 -21.87 7.10 12.22
N GLN A 115 -22.68 6.08 11.90
CA GLN A 115 -23.31 5.23 12.90
C GLN A 115 -22.59 3.88 13.01
N ARG A 116 -22.63 3.34 14.23
CA ARG A 116 -22.25 1.97 14.50
C ARG A 116 -23.32 1.03 13.96
N VAL A 117 -22.96 0.15 13.05
CA VAL A 117 -23.84 -0.85 12.43
C VAL A 117 -23.26 -2.25 12.66
N PRO A 118 -23.67 -2.97 13.72
CA PRO A 118 -23.11 -4.28 14.06
C PRO A 118 -23.45 -5.35 13.03
N ASN A 119 -24.67 -5.33 12.50
CA ASN A 119 -25.16 -6.33 11.57
C ASN A 119 -25.29 -5.70 10.18
N LEU A 120 -24.22 -5.81 9.39
CA LEU A 120 -24.20 -5.30 8.03
C LEU A 120 -24.84 -6.33 7.09
N THR A 121 -25.81 -5.89 6.30
CA THR A 121 -26.37 -6.69 5.21
C THR A 121 -25.63 -6.35 3.91
N CYS A 122 -24.87 -7.31 3.39
CA CYS A 122 -24.22 -7.17 2.09
C CYS A 122 -25.29 -7.02 0.99
N ARG A 123 -24.97 -6.28 -0.07
CA ARG A 123 -25.84 -6.18 -1.25
C ARG A 123 -25.96 -7.56 -1.91
N ASP A 124 -27.19 -7.99 -2.15
CA ASP A 124 -27.43 -9.24 -2.87
C ASP A 124 -27.19 -9.04 -4.37
N GLN A 125 -26.37 -9.88 -4.99
CA GLN A 125 -26.06 -9.71 -6.41
C GLN A 125 -27.28 -9.97 -7.29
N LYS A 126 -28.11 -10.95 -6.96
CA LYS A 126 -29.24 -11.34 -7.79
C LYS A 126 -30.34 -10.29 -7.76
N GLU A 127 -30.60 -9.70 -6.60
CA GLU A 127 -31.51 -8.55 -6.47
C GLU A 127 -31.02 -7.37 -7.31
N MET A 128 -29.72 -7.11 -7.32
CA MET A 128 -29.13 -6.01 -8.11
C MET A 128 -29.21 -6.28 -9.62
N GLU A 129 -28.99 -7.52 -10.06
CA GLU A 129 -29.20 -7.94 -11.46
C GLU A 129 -30.66 -7.73 -11.89
N ILE A 130 -31.62 -8.25 -11.11
CA ILE A 130 -33.06 -8.14 -11.39
C ILE A 130 -33.49 -6.67 -11.42
N LEU A 131 -32.98 -5.85 -10.49
CA LEU A 131 -33.27 -4.42 -10.46
C LEU A 131 -32.81 -3.74 -11.76
N VAL A 132 -31.57 -3.98 -12.22
CA VAL A 132 -31.06 -3.39 -13.46
C VAL A 132 -31.84 -3.86 -14.68
N GLU A 133 -32.20 -5.15 -14.74
CA GLU A 133 -33.03 -5.72 -15.81
C GLU A 133 -34.42 -5.06 -15.86
N ASN A 134 -35.11 -4.98 -14.73
CA ASN A 134 -36.45 -4.37 -14.65
C ASN A 134 -36.41 -2.88 -15.01
N MET A 135 -35.38 -2.16 -14.57
CA MET A 135 -35.23 -0.73 -14.84
C MET A 135 -34.88 -0.42 -16.29
N SER A 136 -34.37 -1.39 -17.07
CA SER A 136 -34.01 -1.20 -18.48
C SER A 136 -35.21 -0.80 -19.36
N ALA A 137 -36.42 -1.23 -18.99
CA ALA A 137 -37.67 -0.91 -19.68
C ALA A 137 -38.31 0.41 -19.21
N CYS A 138 -37.82 1.01 -18.12
CA CYS A 138 -38.35 2.26 -17.56
C CYS A 138 -37.78 3.51 -18.24
N THR A 139 -38.43 4.66 -18.04
CA THR A 139 -37.93 5.95 -18.53
C THR A 139 -36.67 6.39 -17.77
N ALA A 140 -35.84 7.22 -18.40
CA ALA A 140 -34.60 7.73 -17.81
C ALA A 140 -34.82 8.50 -16.49
N ALA A 141 -35.98 9.15 -16.33
CA ALA A 141 -36.34 9.83 -15.08
C ALA A 141 -36.51 8.85 -13.92
N VAL A 142 -37.25 7.76 -14.13
CA VAL A 142 -37.47 6.71 -13.11
C VAL A 142 -36.16 5.98 -12.81
N GLN A 143 -35.36 5.68 -13.83
CA GLN A 143 -34.02 5.11 -13.64
C GLN A 143 -33.14 6.01 -12.77
N THR A 144 -33.17 7.32 -13.04
CA THR A 144 -32.39 8.28 -12.26
C THR A 144 -32.82 8.26 -10.81
N GLU A 145 -34.13 8.38 -10.54
CA GLU A 145 -34.74 8.38 -9.21
C GLU A 145 -34.39 7.12 -8.41
N VAL A 146 -34.68 5.94 -8.96
CA VAL A 146 -34.37 4.64 -8.34
C VAL A 146 -32.88 4.52 -8.06
N GLY A 147 -32.03 4.92 -9.01
CA GLY A 147 -30.59 4.95 -8.81
C GLY A 147 -30.14 5.87 -7.67
N GLN A 148 -30.82 7.00 -7.43
CA GLN A 148 -30.50 7.87 -6.28
C GLN A 148 -30.91 7.23 -4.97
N ILE A 149 -32.12 6.68 -4.91
CA ILE A 149 -32.68 6.04 -3.72
C ILE A 149 -31.81 4.85 -3.29
N MET A 150 -31.42 4.01 -4.24
CA MET A 150 -30.61 2.81 -3.97
C MET A 150 -29.11 3.10 -3.88
N GLY A 151 -28.70 4.32 -4.25
CA GLY A 151 -27.31 4.77 -4.24
C GLY A 151 -26.43 4.04 -5.25
N ILE A 152 -26.95 3.74 -6.44
CA ILE A 152 -26.29 2.95 -7.48
C ILE A 152 -26.36 3.61 -8.86
N HIS A 153 -25.50 3.12 -9.75
CA HIS A 153 -25.57 3.34 -11.18
C HIS A 153 -26.25 2.12 -11.81
N LEU A 154 -27.38 2.33 -12.50
CA LEU A 154 -28.12 1.29 -13.21
C LEU A 154 -27.39 0.91 -14.50
N LEU A 155 -26.29 0.19 -14.36
CA LEU A 155 -25.48 -0.37 -15.44
C LEU A 155 -25.26 -1.86 -15.18
N TYR A 156 -25.06 -2.64 -16.23
CA TYR A 156 -24.70 -4.04 -16.09
C TYR A 156 -23.26 -4.16 -15.60
N ASN A 157 -23.03 -4.89 -14.51
CA ASN A 157 -21.67 -5.14 -14.02
C ASN A 157 -21.00 -6.26 -14.83
N GLY A 158 -19.82 -5.97 -15.39
CA GLY A 158 -19.06 -6.93 -16.20
C GLY A 158 -18.70 -8.26 -15.55
N LEU A 159 -18.81 -8.39 -14.22
CA LEU A 159 -18.55 -9.62 -13.48
C LEU A 159 -19.81 -10.45 -13.17
N TRP A 160 -21.02 -9.96 -13.41
CA TRP A 160 -22.24 -10.72 -13.10
C TRP A 160 -22.38 -12.01 -13.90
N ALA A 161 -21.80 -12.06 -15.11
CA ALA A 161 -21.73 -13.29 -15.90
C ALA A 161 -20.73 -14.34 -15.34
N CYS A 162 -19.89 -13.97 -14.37
CA CYS A 162 -18.85 -14.87 -13.85
C CYS A 162 -19.42 -15.83 -12.81
N PRO A 163 -19.33 -17.15 -13.05
CA PRO A 163 -19.88 -18.13 -12.12
C PRO A 163 -19.08 -18.14 -10.81
N TYR A 164 -19.78 -18.37 -9.70
CA TYR A 164 -19.19 -18.43 -8.35
C TYR A 164 -18.42 -17.16 -7.94
N SER A 165 -18.71 -16.03 -8.58
CA SER A 165 -18.17 -14.72 -8.23
C SER A 165 -19.30 -13.86 -7.70
N ASN A 166 -19.06 -13.15 -6.60
CA ASN A 166 -20.01 -12.19 -6.07
C ASN A 166 -19.29 -10.85 -5.87
N VAL A 167 -19.71 -9.84 -6.64
CA VAL A 167 -19.09 -8.52 -6.66
C VAL A 167 -19.08 -7.88 -5.28
N TYR A 168 -20.23 -7.85 -4.60
CA TYR A 168 -20.40 -7.16 -3.32
C TYR A 168 -19.71 -7.89 -2.17
N GLN A 169 -19.69 -9.22 -2.22
CA GLN A 169 -18.91 -10.02 -1.28
C GLN A 169 -17.41 -9.84 -1.55
N SER A 170 -16.96 -9.72 -2.80
CA SER A 170 -15.52 -9.58 -3.06
C SER A 170 -14.92 -8.25 -2.56
N VAL A 171 -15.74 -7.26 -2.16
CA VAL A 171 -15.23 -6.02 -1.57
C VAL A 171 -14.56 -6.30 -0.23
N VAL A 172 -13.34 -5.78 -0.07
CA VAL A 172 -12.57 -5.90 1.17
C VAL A 172 -12.15 -4.54 1.70
N VAL A 173 -11.85 -4.50 3.00
CA VAL A 173 -11.34 -3.30 3.66
C VAL A 173 -9.87 -3.06 3.32
N ASP A 174 -9.49 -1.78 3.26
CA ASP A 174 -8.13 -1.35 2.99
C ASP A 174 -7.58 -0.50 4.14
N GLU A 175 -6.54 -1.00 4.80
CA GLU A 175 -5.93 -0.32 5.94
C GLU A 175 -5.38 1.06 5.59
N LEU A 176 -4.72 1.18 4.43
CA LEU A 176 -4.00 2.42 4.11
C LEU A 176 -4.96 3.56 3.81
N HIS A 177 -5.84 3.40 2.83
CA HIS A 177 -6.71 4.49 2.39
C HIS A 177 -7.90 4.70 3.32
N GLN A 178 -8.40 3.65 3.99
CA GLN A 178 -9.59 3.77 4.84
C GLN A 178 -9.23 4.12 6.29
N LEU A 179 -8.31 3.39 6.93
CA LEU A 179 -7.94 3.66 8.34
C LEU A 179 -6.97 4.84 8.44
N PHE A 180 -5.81 4.71 7.81
CA PHE A 180 -4.67 5.59 8.08
C PHE A 180 -4.79 6.95 7.39
N ILE A 181 -5.02 6.96 6.07
CA ILE A 181 -5.21 8.21 5.31
C ILE A 181 -6.63 8.74 5.52
N GLY A 182 -7.63 7.85 5.55
CA GLY A 182 -9.05 8.19 5.69
C GLY A 182 -9.40 8.65 7.11
N VAL A 183 -9.77 7.72 7.98
CA VAL A 183 -10.26 8.04 9.34
C VAL A 183 -9.22 8.82 10.15
N PHE A 184 -8.02 8.27 10.33
CA PHE A 184 -6.98 8.88 11.16
C PHE A 184 -6.49 10.20 10.58
N GLY A 185 -5.92 10.18 9.37
CA GLY A 185 -5.29 11.34 8.77
C GLY A 185 -6.27 12.44 8.39
N ARG A 186 -7.24 12.14 7.52
CA ARG A 186 -8.15 13.15 6.98
C ARG A 186 -9.15 13.64 8.01
N HIS A 187 -9.71 12.78 8.85
CA HIS A 187 -10.82 13.16 9.73
C HIS A 187 -10.40 13.46 11.16
N LEU A 188 -9.71 12.53 11.83
CA LEU A 188 -9.32 12.74 13.23
C LEU A 188 -8.22 13.82 13.34
N CYS A 189 -7.11 13.64 12.62
CA CYS A 189 -6.04 14.64 12.59
C CYS A 189 -6.54 15.93 11.92
N GLY A 190 -7.26 15.84 10.80
CA GLY A 190 -7.85 17.00 10.14
C GLY A 190 -8.77 17.85 11.04
N ALA A 191 -9.51 17.24 11.96
CA ALA A 191 -10.33 17.96 12.93
C ALA A 191 -9.51 18.79 13.91
N ILE A 192 -8.43 18.22 14.47
CA ILE A 192 -7.64 18.88 15.51
C ILE A 192 -6.59 19.85 14.94
N MET A 193 -6.09 19.60 13.72
CA MET A 193 -5.01 20.40 13.13
C MET A 193 -5.42 21.85 12.90
N LYS A 194 -6.70 22.10 12.56
CA LYS A 194 -7.19 23.47 12.35
C LYS A 194 -6.95 24.36 13.58
N GLU A 195 -7.08 23.80 14.76
CA GLU A 195 -6.89 24.51 16.03
C GLU A 195 -5.44 24.51 16.49
N ILE A 196 -4.72 23.40 16.30
CA ILE A 196 -3.27 23.35 16.54
C ILE A 196 -2.55 24.43 15.71
N ASP A 197 -2.95 24.62 14.45
CA ASP A 197 -2.34 25.60 13.56
C ASP A 197 -2.77 27.04 13.84
N SER A 198 -3.95 27.26 14.46
CA SER A 198 -4.44 28.61 14.76
C SER A 198 -3.78 29.23 16.00
N LEU A 199 -3.18 28.43 16.88
CA LEU A 199 -2.58 28.88 18.13
C LEU A 199 -1.08 28.54 18.19
N ALA A 200 -0.22 29.56 18.16
CA ALA A 200 1.24 29.38 18.10
C ALA A 200 1.83 28.59 19.29
N ASP A 201 1.31 28.80 20.50
CA ASP A 201 1.72 28.04 21.70
C ASP A 201 1.34 26.56 21.57
N LEU A 202 0.08 26.28 21.25
CA LEU A 202 -0.45 24.92 21.06
C LEU A 202 0.34 24.17 20.00
N ARG A 203 0.59 24.83 18.86
CA ARG A 203 1.45 24.33 17.79
C ARG A 203 2.83 23.95 18.31
N THR A 204 3.48 24.85 19.03
CA THR A 204 4.83 24.64 19.58
C THR A 204 4.86 23.47 20.55
N ARG A 205 3.88 23.38 21.46
CA ARG A 205 3.75 22.25 22.40
C ARG A 205 3.56 20.93 21.68
N PHE A 206 2.66 20.86 20.69
CA PHE A 206 2.43 19.66 19.90
C PHE A 206 3.70 19.17 19.18
N TYR A 207 4.37 20.05 18.42
CA TYR A 207 5.59 19.66 17.69
C TYR A 207 6.77 19.34 18.61
N ASN A 208 6.90 20.00 19.77
CA ASN A 208 7.93 19.65 20.75
C ASN A 208 7.70 18.24 21.32
N ARG A 209 6.44 17.88 21.63
CA ARG A 209 6.11 16.52 22.05
C ARG A 209 6.40 15.50 20.96
N LEU A 210 6.07 15.81 19.70
CA LEU A 210 6.36 14.93 18.57
C LEU A 210 7.87 14.70 18.38
N ARG A 211 8.69 15.76 18.51
CA ARG A 211 10.16 15.67 18.45
C ARG A 211 10.78 14.87 19.59
N ALA A 212 10.10 14.79 20.73
CA ALA A 212 10.55 14.03 21.89
C ALA A 212 10.31 12.52 21.75
N VAL A 213 9.54 12.07 20.75
CA VAL A 213 9.32 10.65 20.49
C VAL A 213 10.60 10.03 19.94
N PRO A 214 11.20 9.01 20.61
CA PRO A 214 12.38 8.33 20.12
C PRO A 214 12.17 7.73 18.72
N ASP A 215 13.22 7.71 17.91
CA ASP A 215 13.25 7.14 16.55
C ASP A 215 12.25 7.74 15.54
N PHE A 216 11.54 8.81 15.89
CA PHE A 216 10.75 9.60 14.94
C PHE A 216 11.60 10.69 14.29
N SER A 217 11.86 10.57 12.99
CA SER A 217 12.38 11.70 12.21
C SER A 217 11.29 12.76 12.10
N SER A 218 11.55 13.97 12.61
CA SER A 218 10.64 15.12 12.46
C SER A 218 10.69 15.74 11.05
N SER A 219 11.54 15.23 10.15
CA SER A 219 11.77 15.82 8.83
C SER A 219 10.56 15.76 7.87
N PRO A 220 9.76 14.67 7.81
CA PRO A 220 8.50 14.63 7.06
C PRO A 220 7.42 15.56 7.66
N PHE A 221 7.64 15.99 8.91
CA PHE A 221 6.69 16.74 9.73
C PHE A 221 7.02 18.23 9.84
N ARG A 222 7.90 18.76 8.98
CA ARG A 222 8.15 20.22 8.90
C ARG A 222 6.90 20.92 8.39
N GLY A 223 5.96 21.15 9.30
CA GLY A 223 4.64 21.70 9.07
C GLY A 223 3.65 20.63 8.62
N LEU A 224 3.12 19.83 9.55
CA LEU A 224 1.85 19.10 9.41
C LEU A 224 0.69 20.11 9.22
N THR A 225 0.75 20.97 8.20
CA THR A 225 -0.43 21.66 7.72
C THR A 225 -1.38 20.60 7.16
N ALA A 226 -2.68 20.91 7.07
CA ALA A 226 -3.66 20.01 6.45
C ALA A 226 -3.23 19.52 5.03
N SER A 227 -2.38 20.30 4.34
CA SER A 227 -1.78 19.95 3.04
C SER A 227 -0.62 18.94 3.11
N SER A 228 0.09 18.82 4.22
CA SER A 228 1.25 17.93 4.37
C SER A 228 0.87 16.47 4.62
N PHE A 229 -0.40 16.20 4.94
CA PHE A 229 -0.93 14.83 5.08
C PHE A 229 -0.82 14.01 3.78
N ALA A 230 -0.75 14.66 2.62
CA ALA A 230 -0.54 13.98 1.33
C ALA A 230 0.90 13.48 1.12
N LEU A 231 1.87 13.91 1.94
CA LEU A 231 3.29 13.62 1.76
C LEU A 231 3.79 12.42 2.58
N LEU A 232 3.00 11.98 3.56
CA LEU A 232 3.38 10.89 4.45
C LEU A 232 3.19 9.53 3.79
N THR A 233 4.17 8.67 3.96
CA THR A 233 4.13 7.26 3.59
C THR A 233 3.19 6.48 4.49
N GLY A 234 2.70 5.32 4.01
CA GLY A 234 1.86 4.44 4.83
C GLY A 234 2.54 3.97 6.12
N ALA A 235 3.86 3.82 6.14
CA ALA A 235 4.59 3.45 7.35
C ALA A 235 4.58 4.59 8.39
N GLU A 236 4.78 5.83 7.95
CA GLU A 236 4.72 7.01 8.82
C GLU A 236 3.32 7.19 9.41
N TRP A 237 2.27 7.01 8.60
CA TRP A 237 0.91 7.05 9.12
C TRP A 237 0.62 6.03 10.21
N ARG A 238 1.08 4.77 10.03
CA ARG A 238 0.95 3.73 11.05
C ARG A 238 1.66 4.10 12.33
N ALA A 239 2.88 4.62 12.22
CA ALA A 239 3.67 5.01 13.37
C ALA A 239 2.97 6.15 14.14
N LEU A 240 2.44 7.15 13.44
CA LEU A 240 1.73 8.28 14.04
C LEU A 240 0.49 7.83 14.81
N CYS A 241 -0.28 6.90 14.25
CA CYS A 241 -1.46 6.35 14.91
C CYS A 241 -1.14 5.82 16.32
N ASN A 242 0.03 5.23 16.51
CA ASN A 242 0.45 4.66 17.79
C ASN A 242 0.89 5.72 18.82
N VAL A 243 1.44 6.85 18.37
CA VAL A 243 2.03 7.86 19.28
C VAL A 243 1.09 9.02 19.57
N PHE A 244 0.13 9.29 18.68
CA PHE A 244 -0.81 10.40 18.82
C PHE A 244 -1.55 10.44 20.16
N PRO A 245 -2.11 9.33 20.69
CA PRO A 245 -2.81 9.36 21.97
C PRO A 245 -1.97 9.98 23.10
N SER A 246 -0.68 9.62 23.17
CA SER A 246 0.25 10.16 24.18
C SER A 246 0.58 11.64 23.95
N LEU A 247 0.69 12.08 22.68
CA LEU A 247 0.96 13.48 22.35
C LEU A 247 -0.18 14.42 22.78
N LEU A 248 -1.40 13.91 22.82
CA LEU A 248 -2.63 14.67 23.07
C LEU A 248 -2.96 14.82 24.57
N ILE A 249 -2.30 14.08 25.48
CA ILE A 249 -2.57 14.18 26.92
C ILE A 249 -2.25 15.59 27.43
N GLY A 250 -3.24 16.29 27.99
CA GLY A 250 -3.10 17.68 28.46
C GLY A 250 -2.59 18.64 27.38
N LEU A 251 -2.98 18.46 26.12
CA LEU A 251 -2.59 19.35 25.03
C LEU A 251 -3.53 20.56 24.96
N PHE A 252 -4.84 20.32 25.00
CA PHE A 252 -5.87 21.36 24.99
C PHE A 252 -6.15 21.86 26.41
N VAL A 253 -6.47 23.15 26.54
CA VAL A 253 -6.72 23.80 27.84
C VAL A 253 -8.07 23.37 28.42
N ASP A 254 -9.08 23.19 27.58
CA ASP A 254 -10.37 22.61 27.97
C ASP A 254 -10.18 21.11 28.25
N GLU A 255 -10.30 20.73 29.52
CA GLU A 255 -10.11 19.35 30.00
C GLU A 255 -11.10 18.38 29.35
N LEU A 256 -12.38 18.73 29.25
CA LEU A 256 -13.40 17.86 28.67
C LEU A 256 -13.13 17.60 27.18
N LYS A 257 -12.73 18.66 26.48
CA LYS A 257 -12.30 18.59 25.07
C LYS A 257 -11.02 17.78 24.91
N ASN A 258 -10.06 17.93 25.82
CA ASN A 258 -8.82 17.17 25.78
C ASN A 258 -9.09 15.68 26.00
N ASP A 259 -9.92 15.33 26.98
CA ASP A 259 -10.26 13.97 27.34
C ASP A 259 -10.98 13.24 26.20
N ILE A 260 -11.96 13.89 25.56
CA ILE A 260 -12.65 13.30 24.41
C ILE A 260 -11.70 13.10 23.21
N CYS A 261 -10.75 14.02 23.02
CA CYS A 261 -9.73 13.93 21.98
C CYS A 261 -8.80 12.73 22.23
N VAL A 262 -8.23 12.63 23.43
CA VAL A 262 -7.38 11.50 23.82
C VAL A 262 -8.14 10.18 23.70
N ALA A 263 -9.37 10.11 24.19
CA ALA A 263 -10.20 8.91 24.12
C ALA A 263 -10.43 8.44 22.68
N ILE A 264 -10.80 9.34 21.77
CA ILE A 264 -11.04 8.97 20.36
C ILE A 264 -9.79 8.45 19.67
N PHE A 265 -8.66 9.12 19.87
CA PHE A 265 -7.40 8.68 19.28
C PHE A 265 -6.91 7.35 19.88
N ALA A 266 -7.07 7.15 21.19
CA ALA A 266 -6.72 5.92 21.88
C ALA A 266 -7.59 4.74 21.43
N LEU A 267 -8.92 4.91 21.41
CA LEU A 267 -9.86 3.89 20.93
C LEU A 267 -9.60 3.53 19.46
N PHE A 268 -9.30 4.52 18.62
CA PHE A 268 -8.95 4.26 17.23
C PHE A 268 -7.65 3.46 17.11
N ALA A 269 -6.58 3.86 17.82
CA ALA A 269 -5.30 3.16 17.81
C ALA A 269 -5.44 1.71 18.32
N GLU A 270 -6.18 1.51 19.40
CA GLU A 270 -6.49 0.18 19.95
C GLU A 270 -7.25 -0.69 18.92
N PHE A 271 -8.30 -0.15 18.30
CA PHE A 271 -9.05 -0.87 17.27
C PHE A 271 -8.14 -1.30 16.12
N VAL A 272 -7.31 -0.40 15.61
CA VAL A 272 -6.33 -0.70 14.55
C VAL A 272 -5.35 -1.79 14.98
N HIS A 273 -4.86 -1.74 16.22
CA HIS A 273 -3.96 -2.76 16.75
C HIS A 273 -4.62 -4.14 16.87
N LEU A 274 -5.93 -4.21 17.10
CA LEU A 274 -6.65 -5.47 17.20
C LEU A 274 -6.97 -6.08 15.82
N VAL A 275 -7.25 -5.26 14.80
CA VAL A 275 -7.69 -5.75 13.48
C VAL A 275 -6.57 -5.89 12.45
N CYS A 276 -5.47 -5.14 12.58
CA CYS A 276 -4.37 -5.12 11.62
C CYS A 276 -3.19 -6.05 11.99
N VAL A 277 -3.37 -6.96 12.96
CA VAL A 277 -2.38 -7.99 13.29
C VAL A 277 -2.44 -9.17 12.31
N PRO A 278 -1.32 -9.87 12.03
CA PRO A 278 -1.32 -10.95 11.04
C PRO A 278 -2.31 -12.08 11.35
N ASN A 279 -2.47 -12.41 12.64
CA ASN A 279 -3.40 -13.42 13.12
C ASN A 279 -4.33 -12.76 14.13
N VAL A 280 -5.64 -12.78 13.85
CA VAL A 280 -6.65 -12.22 14.74
C VAL A 280 -7.38 -13.37 15.42
N SER A 281 -7.42 -13.37 16.76
CA SER A 281 -8.18 -14.34 17.55
C SER A 281 -9.62 -13.88 17.77
N GLU A 282 -10.51 -14.81 18.13
CA GLU A 282 -11.89 -14.48 18.52
C GLU A 282 -11.95 -13.49 19.70
N THR A 283 -11.02 -13.60 20.65
CA THR A 283 -10.89 -12.65 21.76
C THR A 283 -10.56 -11.24 21.27
N ALA A 284 -9.65 -11.12 20.29
CA ALA A 284 -9.30 -9.83 19.69
C ALA A 284 -10.48 -9.24 18.91
N ILE A 285 -11.28 -10.07 18.22
CA ILE A 285 -12.51 -9.63 17.54
C ILE A 285 -13.54 -9.09 18.56
N ALA A 286 -13.71 -9.78 19.68
CA ALA A 286 -14.64 -9.34 20.74
C ALA A 286 -14.19 -8.01 21.37
N GLN A 287 -12.90 -7.87 21.67
CA GLN A 287 -12.32 -6.60 22.15
C GLN A 287 -12.50 -5.48 21.11
N ALA A 288 -12.16 -5.74 19.85
CA ALA A 288 -12.27 -4.75 18.78
C ALA A 288 -13.72 -4.30 18.56
N THR A 289 -14.69 -5.19 18.77
CA THR A 289 -16.12 -4.85 18.74
C THR A 289 -16.46 -3.84 19.82
N GLN A 290 -16.05 -4.09 21.07
CA GLN A 290 -16.29 -3.18 22.20
C GLN A 290 -15.57 -1.84 22.02
N THR A 291 -14.31 -1.86 21.58
CA THR A 291 -13.54 -0.65 21.27
C THR A 291 -14.23 0.18 20.18
N LEU A 292 -14.74 -0.48 19.12
CA LEU A 292 -15.44 0.21 18.05
C LEU A 292 -16.79 0.79 18.51
N ASP A 293 -17.53 0.09 19.37
CA ASP A 293 -18.78 0.60 19.97
C ASP A 293 -18.52 1.86 20.79
N LEU A 294 -17.46 1.87 21.60
CA LEU A 294 -17.04 3.05 22.36
C LEU A 294 -16.58 4.18 21.45
N PHE A 295 -15.82 3.88 20.40
CA PHE A 295 -15.38 4.87 19.42
C PHE A 295 -16.56 5.62 18.82
N PHE A 296 -17.56 4.91 18.29
CA PHE A 296 -18.76 5.54 17.72
C PHE A 296 -19.62 6.27 18.75
N ARG A 297 -19.60 5.87 20.02
CA ARG A 297 -20.25 6.61 21.12
C ARG A 297 -19.59 7.97 21.37
N HIS A 298 -18.27 8.05 21.26
CA HIS A 298 -17.50 9.27 21.50
C HIS A 298 -17.38 10.17 20.26
N LEU A 299 -17.51 9.60 19.06
CA LEU A 299 -17.25 10.28 17.79
C LEU A 299 -18.07 11.58 17.61
N PRO A 300 -19.40 11.61 17.86
CA PRO A 300 -20.17 12.85 17.71
C PRO A 300 -19.67 13.97 18.62
N ARG A 301 -19.33 13.64 19.88
CA ARG A 301 -18.83 14.62 20.87
C ARG A 301 -17.50 15.21 20.42
N PHE A 302 -16.60 14.38 19.87
CA PHE A 302 -15.33 14.84 19.32
C PHE A 302 -15.54 15.78 18.12
N LEU A 303 -16.36 15.38 17.16
CA LEU A 303 -16.63 16.21 15.97
C LEU A 303 -17.25 17.57 16.33
N THR A 304 -18.18 17.58 17.30
CA THR A 304 -18.74 18.82 17.84
C THR A 304 -17.68 19.69 18.52
N ALA A 305 -16.78 19.10 19.32
CA ALA A 305 -15.75 19.84 20.05
C ALA A 305 -14.72 20.54 19.15
N PHE A 306 -14.53 20.04 17.92
CA PHE A 306 -13.57 20.58 16.94
C PHE A 306 -14.23 21.19 15.69
N SER A 307 -15.57 21.32 15.67
CA SER A 307 -16.33 21.91 14.56
C SER A 307 -15.92 21.36 13.17
N HIS A 308 -15.69 20.06 13.09
CA HIS A 308 -15.22 19.39 11.87
C HIS A 308 -16.34 18.63 11.19
N THR A 309 -16.49 18.82 9.88
CA THR A 309 -17.43 18.07 9.04
C THR A 309 -16.66 16.97 8.30
N PRO A 310 -16.79 15.69 8.72
CA PRO A 310 -16.04 14.61 8.10
C PRO A 310 -16.61 14.17 6.74
N ASP A 311 -15.79 13.46 5.97
CA ASP A 311 -16.26 12.59 4.88
C ASP A 311 -16.78 11.31 5.54
N ALA A 312 -18.10 11.10 5.48
CA ALA A 312 -18.73 10.14 6.35
C ALA A 312 -18.45 8.68 5.94
N LEU A 313 -18.18 8.40 4.65
CA LEU A 313 -18.04 7.02 4.15
C LEU A 313 -16.86 6.26 4.78
N THR A 314 -15.74 6.93 5.07
CA THR A 314 -14.56 6.32 5.70
C THR A 314 -14.83 5.87 7.14
N PHE A 315 -15.69 6.57 7.87
CA PHE A 315 -16.15 6.09 9.19
C PHE A 315 -17.01 4.85 9.05
N HIS A 316 -17.89 4.82 8.05
CA HIS A 316 -18.74 3.66 7.82
C HIS A 316 -17.93 2.39 7.53
N THR A 317 -16.80 2.50 6.80
CA THR A 317 -15.96 1.34 6.48
C THR A 317 -15.38 0.65 7.71
N LEU A 318 -15.28 1.33 8.87
CA LEU A 318 -14.88 0.69 10.13
C LEU A 318 -15.80 -0.47 10.53
N ASN A 319 -17.09 -0.37 10.22
CA ASN A 319 -18.05 -1.45 10.48
C ASN A 319 -17.76 -2.72 9.67
N HIS A 320 -17.02 -2.62 8.55
CA HIS A 320 -16.72 -3.74 7.65
C HIS A 320 -15.45 -4.51 8.03
N PHE A 321 -14.59 -3.99 8.91
CA PHE A 321 -13.34 -4.66 9.28
C PHE A 321 -13.59 -5.99 9.99
N LEU A 322 -14.46 -6.00 11.00
CA LEU A 322 -14.72 -7.21 11.79
C LEU A 322 -15.43 -8.31 10.97
N PRO A 323 -16.47 -8.02 10.17
CA PRO A 323 -17.08 -9.02 9.29
C PRO A 323 -16.15 -9.53 8.18
N CYS A 324 -15.14 -8.75 7.77
CA CYS A 324 -14.15 -9.20 6.80
C CYS A 324 -13.24 -10.30 7.36
N ILE A 325 -12.85 -10.21 8.65
CA ILE A 325 -11.84 -11.11 9.24
C ILE A 325 -12.20 -12.60 9.10
N PRO A 326 -13.41 -13.08 9.44
CA PRO A 326 -13.78 -14.48 9.24
C PRO A 326 -13.79 -14.94 7.77
N ARG A 327 -13.96 -14.01 6.82
CA ARG A 327 -14.14 -14.33 5.39
C ARG A 327 -12.83 -14.38 4.62
N ILE A 328 -11.91 -13.47 4.92
CA ILE A 328 -10.68 -13.26 4.14
C ILE A 328 -9.40 -13.23 5.01
N GLY A 329 -9.56 -13.31 6.33
CA GLY A 329 -8.48 -13.14 7.29
C GLY A 329 -8.19 -11.67 7.62
N SER A 330 -7.03 -11.43 8.22
CA SER A 330 -6.58 -10.10 8.63
C SER A 330 -6.49 -9.12 7.44
N SER A 331 -6.90 -7.86 7.66
CA SER A 331 -6.81 -6.76 6.69
C SER A 331 -5.38 -6.49 6.20
N ARG A 332 -4.38 -6.99 6.92
CA ARG A 332 -2.97 -6.86 6.55
C ARG A 332 -2.65 -7.56 5.23
N HIS A 333 -3.42 -8.60 4.88
CA HIS A 333 -3.30 -9.35 3.63
C HIS A 333 -4.16 -8.79 2.51
N THR A 334 -4.95 -7.74 2.76
CA THR A 334 -5.78 -7.06 1.76
C THR A 334 -5.43 -5.59 1.61
N SER A 335 -4.33 -5.13 2.24
CA SER A 335 -3.90 -3.74 2.11
C SER A 335 -3.33 -3.45 0.73
N THR A 336 -3.81 -2.36 0.14
CA THR A 336 -3.26 -1.78 -1.09
C THR A 336 -1.76 -1.54 -0.99
N ALA A 337 -1.27 -1.10 0.18
CA ALA A 337 0.12 -0.73 0.41
C ALA A 337 1.10 -1.90 0.23
N THR A 338 0.70 -3.10 0.67
CA THR A 338 1.58 -4.28 0.76
C THR A 338 1.33 -5.29 -0.35
N GLN A 339 0.09 -5.38 -0.87
CA GLN A 339 -0.29 -6.41 -1.83
C GLN A 339 -0.47 -5.90 -3.25
N MET A 340 -0.88 -4.64 -3.45
CA MET A 340 -1.19 -4.14 -4.79
C MET A 340 -0.18 -3.09 -5.27
N GLU A 341 0.17 -2.12 -4.42
CA GLU A 341 1.04 -0.99 -4.79
C GLU A 341 2.46 -1.45 -5.12
N ILE A 342 2.95 -2.52 -4.48
CA ILE A 342 4.27 -3.11 -4.80
C ILE A 342 4.24 -3.74 -6.20
N HIS A 343 3.20 -4.51 -6.53
CA HIS A 343 3.03 -5.08 -7.87
C HIS A 343 2.82 -3.99 -8.92
N HIS A 344 2.02 -2.97 -8.62
CA HIS A 344 1.80 -1.84 -9.51
C HIS A 344 3.10 -1.05 -9.76
N LYS A 345 3.91 -0.83 -8.71
CA LYS A 345 5.24 -0.22 -8.83
C LYS A 345 6.17 -1.05 -9.71
N ASN A 346 6.23 -2.36 -9.52
CA ASN A 346 7.18 -3.23 -10.22
C ASN A 346 6.75 -3.61 -11.64
N ASN A 347 5.45 -3.85 -11.86
CA ASN A 347 4.93 -4.38 -13.13
C ASN A 347 4.38 -3.30 -14.07
N ALA A 348 3.99 -2.14 -13.56
CA ALA A 348 3.51 -1.03 -14.38
C ALA A 348 4.42 0.20 -14.30
N LYS A 349 4.57 0.82 -13.12
CA LYS A 349 5.30 2.10 -12.99
C LYS A 349 6.77 1.95 -13.36
N GLY A 350 7.41 0.87 -12.95
CA GLY A 350 8.80 0.55 -13.28
C GLY A 350 8.98 0.48 -14.79
N PRO A 351 8.37 -0.49 -15.50
CA PRO A 351 8.44 -0.60 -16.95
C PRO A 351 8.03 0.68 -17.68
N ALA A 352 6.94 1.32 -17.26
CA ALA A 352 6.49 2.58 -17.85
C ALA A 352 7.54 3.70 -17.74
N LYS A 353 8.28 3.79 -16.62
CA LYS A 353 9.40 4.74 -16.49
C LYS A 353 10.58 4.41 -17.40
N HIS A 354 10.80 3.14 -17.73
CA HIS A 354 11.84 2.74 -18.69
C HIS A 354 11.42 3.02 -20.13
N THR A 355 10.13 2.97 -20.44
CA THR A 355 9.59 3.20 -21.80
C THR A 355 9.17 4.65 -22.05
N ASN A 356 8.82 5.39 -21.00
CA ASN A 356 8.43 6.80 -21.09
C ASN A 356 9.68 7.69 -20.96
N LYS A 357 10.01 8.41 -22.03
CA LYS A 357 11.25 9.20 -22.15
C LYS A 357 11.28 10.46 -21.27
N HIS A 358 10.20 10.79 -20.56
CA HIS A 358 10.20 11.90 -19.61
C HIS A 358 11.07 11.57 -18.39
N GLY A 359 12.32 12.06 -18.39
CA GLY A 359 13.31 11.91 -17.33
C GLY A 359 14.35 10.80 -17.52
N ALA A 360 14.20 9.96 -18.56
CA ALA A 360 15.12 8.85 -18.84
C ALA A 360 16.51 9.34 -19.27
N ILE A 361 16.60 10.44 -20.02
CA ILE A 361 17.90 10.94 -20.54
C ILE A 361 18.84 11.33 -19.40
N GLU A 362 18.36 12.02 -18.37
CA GLU A 362 19.22 12.52 -17.29
C GLU A 362 19.57 11.41 -16.29
N THR A 363 18.57 10.61 -15.89
CA THR A 363 18.74 9.59 -14.86
C THR A 363 19.42 8.32 -15.36
N ASP A 364 19.12 7.85 -16.59
CA ASP A 364 19.77 6.65 -17.14
C ASP A 364 21.18 6.93 -17.65
N THR A 365 21.46 8.14 -18.15
CA THR A 365 22.84 8.53 -18.51
C THR A 365 23.71 8.62 -17.26
N LEU A 366 23.20 9.21 -16.17
CA LEU A 366 23.93 9.27 -14.90
C LEU A 366 24.12 7.87 -14.29
N ARG A 367 23.09 7.02 -14.29
CA ARG A 367 23.22 5.63 -13.82
C ARG A 367 24.19 4.82 -14.67
N ARG A 368 24.17 4.98 -15.99
CA ARG A 368 25.10 4.32 -16.90
C ARG A 368 26.53 4.77 -16.65
N LEU A 369 26.77 6.07 -16.44
CA LEU A 369 28.08 6.60 -16.04
C LEU A 369 28.53 6.06 -14.69
N LEU A 370 27.66 6.00 -13.69
CA LEU A 370 27.99 5.45 -12.38
C LEU A 370 28.31 3.95 -12.44
N ILE A 371 27.53 3.17 -13.20
CA ILE A 371 27.79 1.74 -13.42
C ILE A 371 29.11 1.56 -14.20
N GLN A 372 29.35 2.36 -15.23
CA GLN A 372 30.58 2.33 -16.00
C GLN A 372 31.80 2.65 -15.13
N ASN A 373 31.73 3.70 -14.30
CA ASN A 373 32.80 4.06 -13.38
C ASN A 373 33.04 2.95 -12.35
N ALA A 374 31.98 2.39 -11.75
CA ALA A 374 32.11 1.29 -10.80
C ALA A 374 32.72 0.02 -11.43
N LEU A 375 32.36 -0.30 -12.68
CA LEU A 375 32.97 -1.39 -13.43
C LEU A 375 34.43 -1.10 -13.76
N VAL A 376 34.77 0.11 -14.19
CA VAL A 376 36.16 0.53 -14.45
C VAL A 376 37.00 0.46 -13.19
N ASP A 377 36.51 0.96 -12.06
CA ASP A 377 37.19 0.89 -10.76
C ASP A 377 37.40 -0.57 -10.33
N HIS A 378 36.39 -1.43 -10.56
CA HIS A 378 36.51 -2.85 -10.27
C HIS A 378 37.53 -3.54 -11.19
N PHE A 379 37.56 -3.22 -12.48
CA PHE A 379 38.57 -3.73 -13.41
C PHE A 379 39.97 -3.25 -13.05
N VAL A 380 40.14 -1.98 -12.68
CA VAL A 380 41.40 -1.42 -12.19
C VAL A 380 41.83 -2.15 -10.91
N PHE A 381 40.91 -2.35 -9.96
CA PHE A 381 41.17 -3.12 -8.75
C PHE A 381 41.63 -4.55 -9.08
N LEU A 382 40.92 -5.26 -9.94
CA LEU A 382 41.29 -6.62 -10.37
C LEU A 382 42.66 -6.65 -11.07
N VAL A 383 42.95 -5.70 -11.95
CA VAL A 383 44.26 -5.55 -12.61
C VAL A 383 45.38 -5.32 -11.59
N LEU A 384 45.14 -4.47 -10.59
CA LEU A 384 46.11 -4.15 -9.54
C LEU A 384 46.32 -5.28 -8.53
N PHE A 385 45.29 -6.09 -8.25
CA PHE A 385 45.33 -7.16 -7.22
C PHE A 385 45.54 -8.56 -7.77
N HIS A 386 45.49 -8.78 -9.09
CA HIS A 386 45.67 -10.13 -9.64
C HIS A 386 47.15 -10.57 -9.60
N PRO A 387 47.49 -11.69 -8.93
CA PRO A 387 48.88 -12.13 -8.72
C PRO A 387 49.66 -12.42 -10.02
N ILE A 388 48.96 -12.72 -11.12
CA ILE A 388 49.57 -13.04 -12.42
C ILE A 388 50.18 -11.79 -13.09
N GLN A 389 49.83 -10.57 -12.68
CA GLN A 389 50.26 -9.36 -13.38
C GLN A 389 51.62 -8.78 -12.98
N ARG A 390 52.33 -9.30 -11.97
CA ARG A 390 53.73 -8.89 -11.72
C ARG A 390 54.63 -9.07 -12.96
N ARG A 391 54.26 -9.94 -13.91
CA ARG A 391 54.94 -10.11 -15.20
C ARG A 391 54.45 -9.18 -16.33
N LEU A 392 53.24 -8.61 -16.22
CA LEU A 392 52.63 -7.75 -17.25
C LEU A 392 52.96 -6.26 -17.09
N TYR A 393 53.45 -5.83 -15.92
CA TYR A 393 54.01 -4.47 -15.70
C TYR A 393 55.22 -4.15 -16.59
N ALA A 394 55.78 -5.12 -17.33
CA ALA A 394 56.83 -4.91 -18.31
C ALA A 394 56.32 -4.35 -19.67
N LEU A 395 55.00 -4.32 -19.91
CA LEU A 395 54.43 -3.80 -21.15
C LEU A 395 54.32 -2.26 -21.08
N LYS A 396 55.10 -1.57 -21.92
CA LYS A 396 55.16 -0.10 -22.03
C LYS A 396 53.77 0.57 -22.11
N SER A 397 52.81 -0.04 -22.80
CA SER A 397 51.45 0.50 -22.95
C SER A 397 50.67 0.54 -21.63
N MET A 398 50.95 -0.37 -20.71
CA MET A 398 50.24 -0.46 -19.44
C MET A 398 50.85 0.44 -18.38
N ALA A 399 52.17 0.66 -18.44
CA ALA A 399 52.83 1.72 -17.66
C ALA A 399 52.31 3.12 -18.07
N GLN A 400 52.11 3.36 -19.36
CA GLN A 400 51.52 4.61 -19.87
C GLN A 400 50.07 4.81 -19.41
N LEU A 401 49.26 3.74 -19.40
CA LEU A 401 47.88 3.79 -18.92
C LEU A 401 47.82 4.15 -17.42
N VAL A 402 48.66 3.52 -16.60
CA VAL A 402 48.76 3.82 -15.16
C VAL A 402 49.24 5.24 -14.92
N GLN A 403 50.21 5.74 -15.69
CA GLN A 403 50.65 7.14 -15.62
C GLN A 403 49.54 8.13 -15.99
N ALA A 404 48.75 7.83 -17.03
CA ALA A 404 47.63 8.68 -17.44
C ALA A 404 46.50 8.73 -16.38
N ILE A 405 46.26 7.62 -15.70
CA ILE A 405 45.28 7.53 -14.60
C ILE A 405 45.77 8.31 -13.36
N GLU A 406 47.05 8.19 -13.00
CA GLU A 406 47.61 8.97 -11.88
C GLU A 406 47.67 10.48 -12.19
N ALA A 407 47.93 10.86 -13.45
CA ALA A 407 47.96 12.26 -13.88
C ALA A 407 46.57 12.93 -13.91
N SER A 408 45.49 12.16 -14.10
CA SER A 408 44.10 12.66 -14.13
C SER A 408 43.44 12.73 -12.76
N ARG A 409 44.07 12.16 -11.73
CA ARG A 409 43.59 12.08 -10.35
C ARG A 409 43.35 13.42 -9.64
N PRO A 410 44.12 14.51 -9.87
CA PRO A 410 43.86 15.82 -9.27
C PRO A 410 42.54 16.48 -9.71
N LEU A 411 41.93 16.00 -10.81
CA LEU A 411 40.66 16.50 -11.33
C LEU A 411 39.44 15.86 -10.65
N ILE A 412 39.65 14.92 -9.72
CA ILE A 412 38.60 14.18 -9.01
C ILE A 412 38.45 14.79 -7.61
N PRO A 413 37.34 15.47 -7.29
CA PRO A 413 37.12 16.02 -5.95
C PRO A 413 37.06 14.88 -4.91
N ASN A 414 37.85 14.98 -3.84
CA ASN A 414 37.91 14.09 -2.66
C ASN A 414 38.72 12.78 -2.76
N ALA A 415 39.68 12.64 -3.67
CA ALA A 415 40.63 11.53 -3.58
C ALA A 415 41.66 11.74 -2.45
N LEU A 416 41.52 11.01 -1.33
CA LEU A 416 42.53 10.99 -0.25
C LEU A 416 43.86 10.37 -0.74
N PRO A 417 45.03 10.90 -0.32
CA PRO A 417 46.32 10.29 -0.63
C PRO A 417 46.47 8.93 0.06
N ARG A 418 47.14 7.98 -0.61
CA ARG A 418 47.37 6.62 -0.08
C ARG A 418 48.11 6.64 1.27
N PRO A 419 47.78 5.73 2.20
CA PRO A 419 48.69 5.44 3.32
C PRO A 419 49.98 4.77 2.80
N HIS A 420 51.12 5.10 3.42
CA HIS A 420 52.41 4.48 3.09
C HIS A 420 52.34 2.97 3.32
N PHE A 421 52.65 2.18 2.29
CA PHE A 421 52.74 0.72 2.40
C PHE A 421 53.91 0.34 3.31
N ALA A 422 53.65 -0.54 4.28
CA ALA A 422 54.67 -1.22 5.05
C ALA A 422 55.61 -1.99 4.10
N GLN A 423 56.91 -1.93 4.36
CA GLN A 423 57.89 -2.70 3.59
C GLN A 423 57.62 -4.21 3.72
N PRO A 424 57.82 -4.98 2.64
CA PRO A 424 57.54 -6.42 2.65
C PRO A 424 58.47 -7.15 3.63
N ALA A 425 57.87 -7.89 4.56
CA ALA A 425 58.60 -8.81 5.43
C ALA A 425 59.26 -9.92 4.60
N SER A 426 60.47 -10.31 5.01
CA SER A 426 61.27 -11.38 4.43
C SER A 426 60.57 -12.75 4.52
N PRO A 427 60.81 -13.67 3.55
CA PRO A 427 60.06 -14.91 3.41
C PRO A 427 60.65 -16.00 4.31
N SER A 428 60.21 -16.08 5.56
CA SER A 428 60.54 -17.23 6.41
C SER A 428 59.48 -17.51 7.47
N VAL A 429 58.29 -17.97 7.06
CA VAL A 429 57.40 -18.73 7.96
C VAL A 429 56.65 -19.79 7.14
N SER A 430 56.85 -21.05 7.51
CA SER A 430 56.15 -22.22 7.00
C SER A 430 54.70 -22.25 7.48
N TYR A 431 53.75 -22.52 6.57
CA TYR A 431 52.36 -22.79 6.93
C TYR A 431 52.19 -24.26 7.37
N PRO A 432 51.47 -24.54 8.47
CA PRO A 432 51.15 -25.91 8.87
C PRO A 432 50.12 -26.53 7.91
N THR A 433 50.36 -27.79 7.54
CA THR A 433 49.48 -28.62 6.71
C THR A 433 48.24 -29.05 7.48
N ASN A 434 47.07 -28.95 6.84
CA ASN A 434 45.78 -29.39 7.35
C ASN A 434 45.74 -30.91 7.57
N VAL A 435 45.50 -31.35 8.80
CA VAL A 435 45.12 -32.73 9.14
C VAL A 435 43.58 -32.83 9.09
N PRO A 436 43.00 -33.81 8.38
CA PRO A 436 41.55 -33.97 8.32
C PRO A 436 40.99 -34.54 9.62
N VAL A 437 39.93 -33.91 10.13
CA VAL A 437 39.16 -34.32 11.32
C VAL A 437 38.29 -35.53 10.97
N GLN A 438 38.49 -36.67 11.63
CA GLN A 438 37.60 -37.84 11.57
C GLN A 438 36.35 -37.61 12.45
N LEU A 439 35.16 -37.73 11.85
CA LEU A 439 33.88 -37.75 12.56
C LEU A 439 33.53 -39.19 13.00
N PRO A 440 33.03 -39.41 14.23
CA PRO A 440 32.69 -40.74 14.72
C PRO A 440 31.38 -41.28 14.09
N MET A 441 31.42 -42.53 13.64
CA MET A 441 30.27 -43.25 13.09
C MET A 441 29.27 -43.66 14.20
N ARG A 442 27.98 -43.43 13.94
CA ARG A 442 26.86 -43.97 14.72
C ARG A 442 26.82 -45.50 14.63
N LYS A 443 26.75 -46.19 15.77
CA LYS A 443 26.40 -47.61 15.84
C LYS A 443 24.91 -47.82 15.55
N PRO A 444 24.50 -48.92 14.88
CA PRO A 444 23.10 -49.27 14.71
C PRO A 444 22.55 -50.00 15.95
N ASN A 445 21.24 -49.83 16.14
CA ASN A 445 20.43 -50.39 17.23
C ASN A 445 20.59 -51.92 17.40
N GLN A 446 20.84 -52.33 18.65
CA GLN A 446 20.11 -53.39 19.35
C GLN A 446 19.84 -52.91 20.77
#